data_AF-W8KWL6-F1
#
_entry.id   AF-W8KWL6-F1
#
_cell.length_a   1.000
_cell.length_b   1.000
_cell.length_c   1.000
_cell.angle_alpha   90.00
_cell.angle_beta   90.00
_cell.angle_gamma   90.00
#
_symmetry.space_group_name_H-M   'P 1'
#
loop_
_entity.id
_entity.type
_entity.pdbx_description
1 polymer ?
#
loop_
_entity_poly.entity_id
_entity_poly.type
_entity_poly.pdbx_seq_one_letter_code
_entity_poly.pdbx_strand_id
1 'polypeptide(L)'
;MKHARTALFTALAAALVGAGCQSTPSPDGSTMDTTTAQQTAPEAAFSKPGFRVQLEDGRLWVLKQGQEKPDRPVILIGAGPQGMTLKAVDRETALEYVAAKPGFDVSVEDGRLWVLREGQEKPARPVMLINAGPQGMTLRAHDRETALEYLATKPGFDVSVEDGRLWVLREGQEKPARPVMLINAGPQGMTLRAPDRDTALAYLATKPGYRAEAEDGRVWILKPDQEKTGKHVARIGAGPQGATLRGVDSETLDRYMAYQP
;
A
#
# COMPACT_ATOMS: atom_id res chain seq x y z
N MET A 1 -19.40 39.91 28.95
CA MET A 1 -20.02 40.62 27.81
C MET A 1 -20.76 39.59 26.97
N LYS A 2 -22.06 39.79 26.84
CA LYS A 2 -23.01 38.90 26.16
C LYS A 2 -23.00 39.24 24.68
N HIS A 3 -22.91 38.27 23.77
CA HIS A 3 -23.60 38.37 22.47
C HIS A 3 -24.06 36.98 22.02
N ALA A 4 -25.37 36.78 22.15
CA ALA A 4 -26.16 35.79 21.46
C ALA A 4 -26.49 36.29 20.05
N ARG A 5 -26.54 35.42 19.04
CA ARG A 5 -27.24 35.65 17.77
C ARG A 5 -27.87 34.34 17.25
N THR A 6 -29.13 34.18 17.60
CA THR A 6 -30.32 33.93 16.76
C THR A 6 -30.16 33.19 15.42
N ALA A 7 -30.97 32.13 15.30
CA ALA A 7 -31.25 31.31 14.12
C ALA A 7 -32.05 32.03 13.03
N LEU A 8 -32.00 31.51 11.79
CA LEU A 8 -33.12 31.61 10.85
C LEU A 8 -33.23 30.33 10.00
N PHE A 9 -34.44 29.77 10.01
CA PHE A 9 -34.93 28.70 9.15
C PHE A 9 -35.31 29.25 7.77
N THR A 10 -35.03 28.50 6.71
CA THR A 10 -35.94 28.47 5.54
C THR A 10 -35.86 27.12 4.83
N ALA A 11 -36.96 26.37 4.88
CA ALA A 11 -37.24 25.24 4.02
C ALA A 11 -37.93 25.74 2.74
N LEU A 12 -37.60 25.15 1.58
CA LEU A 12 -38.41 25.28 0.38
C LEU A 12 -38.52 23.91 -0.29
N ALA A 13 -39.70 23.34 -0.19
CA ALA A 13 -40.15 22.21 -0.99
C ALA A 13 -40.97 22.76 -2.17
N ALA A 14 -40.73 22.25 -3.37
CA ALA A 14 -41.65 22.36 -4.49
C ALA A 14 -41.59 21.06 -5.30
N ALA A 15 -42.68 20.31 -5.25
CA ALA A 15 -42.98 19.22 -6.16
C ALA A 15 -43.81 19.80 -7.32
N LEU A 16 -43.58 19.32 -8.55
CA LEU A 16 -44.58 19.37 -9.62
C LEU A 16 -44.42 18.17 -10.55
N VAL A 17 -45.55 17.50 -10.74
CA VAL A 17 -45.80 16.30 -11.53
C VAL A 17 -45.95 16.67 -13.01
N GLY A 18 -45.45 15.82 -13.90
CA GLY A 18 -45.79 15.85 -15.33
C GLY A 18 -45.64 14.46 -15.94
N ALA A 19 -46.76 13.82 -16.23
CA ALA A 19 -46.86 12.59 -17.01
C ALA A 19 -46.96 12.92 -18.52
N GLY A 20 -46.43 12.06 -19.41
CA GLY A 20 -46.83 12.08 -20.81
C GLY A 20 -45.87 11.43 -21.83
N CYS A 21 -46.30 10.27 -22.32
CA CYS A 21 -46.20 9.75 -23.70
C CYS A 21 -44.88 9.24 -24.30
N GLN A 22 -44.96 7.97 -24.73
CA GLN A 22 -44.09 7.24 -25.66
C GLN A 22 -44.14 7.83 -27.07
N SER A 23 -43.00 7.83 -27.76
CA SER A 23 -42.91 7.50 -29.20
C SER A 23 -41.45 7.29 -29.61
N THR A 24 -41.16 6.09 -30.14
CA THR A 24 -39.93 5.78 -30.88
C THR A 24 -39.92 6.45 -32.25
N PRO A 25 -38.75 6.89 -32.72
CA PRO A 25 -38.29 6.43 -34.03
C PRO A 25 -36.80 6.03 -34.05
N SER A 26 -36.47 5.00 -34.81
CA SER A 26 -35.15 4.80 -35.44
C SER A 26 -35.33 5.04 -36.95
N PRO A 27 -34.29 5.11 -37.80
CA PRO A 27 -32.84 5.12 -37.58
C PRO A 27 -32.14 6.31 -38.30
N ASP A 28 -30.86 6.57 -38.01
CA ASP A 28 -29.80 6.79 -39.02
C ASP A 28 -28.50 7.27 -38.37
N GLY A 29 -27.41 6.80 -38.95
CA GLY A 29 -26.09 6.76 -38.32
C GLY A 29 -25.36 8.09 -38.22
N SER A 30 -24.42 8.11 -37.29
CA SER A 30 -23.09 8.73 -37.44
C SER A 30 -22.28 8.41 -36.19
N THR A 31 -21.05 7.96 -36.42
CA THR A 31 -19.89 8.14 -35.54
C THR A 31 -20.10 7.87 -34.05
N MET A 32 -19.92 6.61 -33.64
CA MET A 32 -19.43 6.36 -32.28
C MET A 32 -17.94 6.70 -32.25
N ASP A 33 -17.65 7.95 -31.90
CA ASP A 33 -16.42 8.28 -31.20
C ASP A 33 -16.32 7.34 -30.00
N THR A 34 -15.25 6.53 -29.99
CA THR A 34 -14.83 5.79 -28.81
C THR A 34 -14.41 6.80 -27.76
N THR A 35 -15.40 7.36 -27.06
CA THR A 35 -15.20 8.10 -25.83
C THR A 35 -14.84 7.06 -24.79
N THR A 36 -13.54 6.84 -24.62
CA THR A 36 -12.95 6.15 -23.48
C THR A 36 -13.23 6.99 -22.23
N ALA A 37 -14.48 6.95 -21.76
CA ALA A 37 -14.85 7.44 -20.47
C ALA A 37 -14.60 6.32 -19.45
N GLN A 38 -13.69 6.64 -18.53
CA GLN A 38 -13.81 6.29 -17.12
C GLN A 38 -13.37 4.86 -16.68
N GLN A 39 -12.07 4.71 -16.43
CA GLN A 39 -11.55 3.76 -15.43
C GLN A 39 -10.50 4.44 -14.52
N THR A 40 -10.85 5.57 -13.90
CA THR A 40 -9.87 6.39 -13.17
C THR A 40 -9.75 6.05 -11.67
N ALA A 41 -10.70 5.32 -11.08
CA ALA A 41 -10.70 5.02 -9.64
C ALA A 41 -9.79 3.85 -9.19
N PRO A 42 -9.75 2.68 -9.86
CA PRO A 42 -8.96 1.54 -9.37
C PRO A 42 -7.46 1.69 -9.63
N GLU A 43 -7.06 2.47 -10.65
CA GLU A 43 -5.65 2.64 -11.01
C GLU A 43 -4.88 3.51 -10.01
N ALA A 44 -5.54 4.51 -9.41
CA ALA A 44 -4.95 5.39 -8.41
C ALA A 44 -4.43 4.62 -7.19
N ALA A 45 -5.13 3.55 -6.78
CA ALA A 45 -4.75 2.71 -5.66
C ALA A 45 -3.44 1.92 -5.88
N PHE A 46 -3.03 1.75 -7.14
CA PHE A 46 -1.80 1.04 -7.53
C PHE A 46 -0.71 1.98 -8.05
N SER A 47 -0.98 3.28 -8.06
CA SER A 47 -0.04 4.28 -8.54
C SER A 47 1.19 4.34 -7.66
N LYS A 48 2.37 4.38 -8.30
CA LYS A 48 3.66 4.57 -7.65
C LYS A 48 4.46 5.62 -8.44
N PRO A 49 5.28 6.46 -7.79
CA PRO A 49 6.11 7.43 -8.49
C PRO A 49 6.96 6.78 -9.59
N GLY A 50 7.02 7.42 -10.76
CA GLY A 50 7.79 6.91 -11.91
C GLY A 50 7.09 5.84 -12.75
N PHE A 51 5.91 5.35 -12.35
CA PHE A 51 5.18 4.31 -13.06
C PHE A 51 3.79 4.77 -13.50
N ARG A 52 3.45 4.46 -14.74
CA ARG A 52 2.08 4.46 -15.25
C ARG A 52 1.52 3.06 -15.10
N VAL A 53 0.41 2.93 -14.39
CA VAL A 53 -0.29 1.66 -14.19
C VAL A 53 -1.60 1.64 -14.95
N GLN A 54 -1.99 0.47 -15.47
CA GLN A 54 -3.27 0.26 -16.13
C GLN A 54 -3.86 -1.09 -15.75
N LEU A 55 -5.16 -1.15 -15.47
CA LEU A 55 -5.83 -2.40 -15.09
C LEU A 55 -6.59 -2.99 -16.29
N GLU A 56 -6.17 -4.16 -16.76
CA GLU A 56 -6.81 -4.86 -17.90
C GLU A 56 -7.03 -6.34 -17.56
N ASP A 57 -8.27 -6.81 -17.71
CA ASP A 57 -8.67 -8.20 -17.45
C ASP A 57 -8.22 -8.74 -16.08
N GLY A 58 -8.25 -7.89 -15.05
CA GLY A 58 -7.79 -8.23 -13.70
C GLY A 58 -6.27 -8.38 -13.56
N ARG A 59 -5.50 -7.89 -14.53
CA ARG A 59 -4.03 -7.86 -14.53
C ARG A 59 -3.55 -6.42 -14.53
N LEU A 60 -2.46 -6.18 -13.82
CA LEU A 60 -1.87 -4.86 -13.72
C LEU A 60 -0.75 -4.71 -14.73
N TRP A 61 -0.94 -3.81 -15.68
CA TRP A 61 0.14 -3.31 -16.52
C TRP A 61 0.92 -2.23 -15.81
N VAL A 62 2.23 -2.32 -15.90
CA VAL A 62 3.19 -1.38 -15.34
C VAL A 62 4.14 -0.93 -16.44
N LEU A 63 4.21 0.37 -16.65
CA LEU A 63 5.02 1.01 -17.68
C LEU A 63 5.76 2.19 -17.05
N LYS A 64 7.00 2.44 -17.45
CA LYS A 64 7.65 3.73 -17.15
C LYS A 64 7.11 4.82 -18.08
N GLN A 65 7.39 6.07 -17.74
CA GLN A 65 7.02 7.20 -18.60
C GLN A 65 7.62 7.05 -20.00
N GLY A 66 6.79 7.22 -21.03
CA GLY A 66 7.20 7.07 -22.44
C GLY A 66 7.27 5.63 -22.95
N GLN A 67 7.04 4.61 -22.10
CA GLN A 67 6.96 3.22 -22.56
C GLN A 67 5.56 2.87 -23.07
N GLU A 68 5.54 2.12 -24.17
CA GLU A 68 4.34 1.49 -24.74
C GLU A 68 4.29 0.01 -24.37
N LYS A 69 3.10 -0.59 -24.49
CA LYS A 69 2.92 -2.01 -24.21
C LYS A 69 3.54 -2.83 -25.34
N PRO A 70 4.49 -3.73 -25.07
CA PRO A 70 5.01 -4.61 -26.10
C PRO A 70 4.03 -5.74 -26.39
N ASP A 71 4.12 -6.32 -27.60
CA ASP A 71 3.37 -7.52 -27.97
C ASP A 71 3.68 -8.73 -27.07
N ARG A 72 4.92 -8.78 -26.54
CA ARG A 72 5.41 -9.85 -25.67
C ARG A 72 5.87 -9.26 -24.33
N PRO A 73 4.95 -9.06 -23.38
CA PRO A 73 5.31 -8.54 -22.07
C PRO A 73 5.96 -9.61 -21.19
N VAL A 74 6.70 -9.14 -20.19
CA VAL A 74 7.06 -9.98 -19.04
C VAL A 74 5.85 -10.10 -18.12
N ILE A 75 5.56 -11.32 -17.66
CA ILE A 75 4.41 -11.63 -16.81
C ILE A 75 4.93 -12.20 -15.48
N LEU A 76 4.63 -11.51 -14.38
CA LEU A 76 4.90 -11.98 -13.02
C LEU A 76 3.57 -12.33 -12.34
N ILE A 77 3.28 -13.62 -12.21
CA ILE A 77 2.07 -14.13 -11.59
C ILE A 77 2.15 -13.90 -10.07
N GLY A 78 1.12 -13.30 -9.48
CA GLY A 78 1.04 -13.10 -8.03
C GLY A 78 1.92 -11.97 -7.47
N ALA A 79 2.75 -11.33 -8.30
CA ALA A 79 3.71 -10.32 -7.85
C ALA A 79 3.11 -8.92 -7.72
N GLY A 80 1.93 -8.67 -8.29
CA GLY A 80 1.25 -7.39 -8.18
C GLY A 80 0.57 -7.21 -6.81
N PRO A 81 0.11 -5.99 -6.50
CA PRO A 81 -0.67 -5.72 -5.30
C PRO A 81 -1.85 -6.68 -5.15
N GLN A 82 -2.19 -7.08 -3.92
CA GLN A 82 -3.28 -8.03 -3.65
C GLN A 82 -3.11 -9.41 -4.35
N GLY A 83 -1.90 -9.76 -4.80
CA GLY A 83 -1.63 -11.03 -5.48
C GLY A 83 -2.05 -11.05 -6.96
N MET A 84 -2.24 -9.88 -7.58
CA MET A 84 -2.60 -9.82 -9.01
C MET A 84 -1.43 -10.19 -9.92
N THR A 85 -1.74 -10.56 -11.17
CA THR A 85 -0.72 -10.75 -12.20
C THR A 85 -0.21 -9.39 -12.66
N LEU A 86 1.11 -9.21 -12.63
CA LEU A 86 1.78 -8.01 -13.11
C LEU A 86 2.33 -8.25 -14.51
N LYS A 87 2.12 -7.29 -15.41
CA LYS A 87 2.67 -7.25 -16.75
C LYS A 87 3.54 -6.00 -16.90
N ALA A 88 4.72 -6.14 -17.50
CA ALA A 88 5.60 -5.03 -17.78
C ALA A 88 6.33 -5.20 -19.11
N VAL A 89 7.00 -4.14 -19.57
CA VAL A 89 7.81 -4.17 -20.79
C VAL A 89 8.96 -5.16 -20.67
N ASP A 90 9.61 -5.17 -19.52
CA ASP A 90 10.74 -6.04 -19.19
C ASP A 90 10.71 -6.43 -17.71
N ARG A 91 11.65 -7.29 -17.33
CA ARG A 91 11.73 -7.81 -15.95
C ARG A 91 12.22 -6.75 -14.96
N GLU A 92 13.07 -5.82 -15.39
CA GLU A 92 13.62 -4.77 -14.52
C GLU A 92 12.50 -3.82 -14.10
N THR A 93 11.72 -3.31 -15.05
CA THR A 93 10.54 -2.47 -14.82
C THR A 93 9.53 -3.15 -13.88
N ALA A 94 9.27 -4.43 -14.09
CA ALA A 94 8.39 -5.21 -13.22
C ALA A 94 8.91 -5.25 -11.77
N LEU A 95 10.19 -5.56 -11.59
CA LEU A 95 10.81 -5.72 -10.28
C LEU A 95 10.98 -4.39 -9.55
N GLU A 96 11.35 -3.33 -10.26
CA GLU A 96 11.43 -1.98 -9.71
C GLU A 96 10.06 -1.52 -9.19
N TYR A 97 8.98 -1.75 -9.94
CA TYR A 97 7.64 -1.42 -9.46
C TYR A 97 7.26 -2.20 -8.21
N VAL A 98 7.57 -3.51 -8.16
CA VAL A 98 7.31 -4.32 -6.96
C VAL A 98 8.11 -3.78 -5.77
N ALA A 99 9.37 -3.40 -6.00
CA ALA A 99 10.28 -2.89 -4.99
C ALA A 99 10.02 -1.43 -4.59
N ALA A 100 9.31 -0.65 -5.40
CA ALA A 100 9.12 0.78 -5.18
C ALA A 100 8.37 1.06 -3.87
N LYS A 101 8.96 1.93 -3.05
CA LYS A 101 8.43 2.40 -1.76
C LYS A 101 8.59 3.93 -1.67
N PRO A 102 7.68 4.65 -1.00
CA PRO A 102 7.81 6.09 -0.80
C PRO A 102 9.13 6.46 -0.12
N GLY A 103 9.75 7.56 -0.55
CA GLY A 103 10.99 8.10 0.02
C GLY A 103 12.28 7.41 -0.45
N PHE A 104 12.20 6.47 -1.39
CA PHE A 104 13.37 5.79 -1.95
C PHE A 104 13.36 5.79 -3.47
N ASP A 105 14.51 6.08 -4.05
CA ASP A 105 14.81 5.84 -5.45
C ASP A 105 15.28 4.41 -5.62
N VAL A 106 14.54 3.66 -6.43
CA VAL A 106 14.76 2.22 -6.62
C VAL A 106 15.04 1.93 -8.08
N SER A 107 16.14 1.24 -8.35
CA SER A 107 16.48 0.73 -9.69
C SER A 107 16.95 -0.72 -9.62
N VAL A 108 16.81 -1.46 -10.72
CA VAL A 108 17.37 -2.81 -10.85
C VAL A 108 18.48 -2.80 -11.89
N GLU A 109 19.68 -3.23 -11.48
CA GLU A 109 20.86 -3.27 -12.37
C GLU A 109 21.64 -4.55 -12.12
N ASP A 110 22.02 -5.25 -13.18
CA ASP A 110 22.75 -6.52 -13.14
C ASP A 110 22.08 -7.56 -12.21
N GLY A 111 20.74 -7.56 -12.16
CA GLY A 111 19.95 -8.44 -11.29
C GLY A 111 20.04 -8.11 -9.80
N ARG A 112 20.49 -6.90 -9.43
CA ARG A 112 20.55 -6.41 -8.05
C ARG A 112 19.62 -5.22 -7.87
N LEU A 113 19.01 -5.12 -6.69
CA LEU A 113 18.22 -3.95 -6.31
C LEU A 113 19.15 -2.86 -5.83
N TRP A 114 19.06 -1.67 -6.39
CA TRP A 114 19.60 -0.46 -5.79
C TRP A 114 18.49 0.30 -5.08
N VAL A 115 18.80 0.74 -3.86
CA VAL A 115 17.94 1.57 -3.04
C VAL A 115 18.75 2.76 -2.56
N LEU A 116 18.31 3.95 -2.94
CA LEU A 116 18.91 5.22 -2.58
C LEU A 116 17.83 6.12 -2.00
N ARG A 117 18.22 7.16 -1.27
CA ARG A 117 17.33 8.29 -0.99
C ARG A 117 17.41 9.30 -2.12
N GLU A 118 16.39 10.15 -2.21
CA GLU A 118 16.38 11.25 -3.17
C GLU A 118 17.67 12.08 -3.09
N GLY A 119 18.34 12.23 -4.24
CA GLY A 119 19.59 12.97 -4.37
C GLY A 119 20.85 12.24 -3.89
N GLN A 120 20.75 10.99 -3.43
CA GLN A 120 21.94 10.16 -3.18
C GLN A 120 22.45 9.54 -4.46
N GLU A 121 23.77 9.59 -4.65
CA GLU A 121 24.45 8.84 -5.70
C GLU A 121 24.86 7.45 -5.21
N LYS A 122 25.11 6.53 -6.14
CA LYS A 122 25.62 5.20 -5.79
C LYS A 122 27.05 5.31 -5.27
N PRO A 123 27.35 4.85 -4.05
CA PRO A 123 28.71 4.91 -3.55
C PRO A 123 29.59 3.87 -4.25
N ALA A 124 30.90 4.11 -4.28
CA ALA A 124 31.86 3.13 -4.77
C ALA A 124 31.86 1.82 -3.97
N ARG A 125 31.48 1.88 -2.68
CA ARG A 125 31.39 0.74 -1.77
C ARG A 125 30.01 0.69 -1.13
N PRO A 126 29.01 0.09 -1.79
CA PRO A 126 27.67 -0.01 -1.24
C PRO A 126 27.60 -1.05 -0.13
N VAL A 127 26.62 -0.87 0.76
CA VAL A 127 26.19 -1.95 1.66
C VAL A 127 25.38 -2.95 0.85
N MET A 128 25.63 -4.24 1.08
CA MET A 128 24.94 -5.34 0.39
C MET A 128 24.20 -6.22 1.39
N LEU A 129 22.90 -6.42 1.17
CA LEU A 129 22.08 -7.36 1.90
C LEU A 129 21.62 -8.47 0.94
N ILE A 130 22.15 -9.67 1.15
CA ILE A 130 21.87 -10.83 0.30
C ILE A 130 20.45 -11.32 0.58
N ASN A 131 19.72 -11.69 -0.47
CA ASN A 131 18.33 -12.19 -0.41
C ASN A 131 17.35 -11.23 0.27
N ALA A 132 17.60 -9.91 0.21
CA ALA A 132 16.81 -8.90 0.90
C ALA A 132 15.86 -8.12 -0.03
N GLY A 133 16.06 -8.18 -1.35
CA GLY A 133 15.14 -7.60 -2.33
C GLY A 133 14.09 -8.60 -2.82
N PRO A 134 13.15 -8.16 -3.69
CA PRO A 134 12.13 -9.04 -4.23
C PRO A 134 12.72 -10.24 -4.97
N GLN A 135 12.02 -11.38 -4.95
CA GLN A 135 12.49 -12.64 -5.56
C GLN A 135 13.89 -13.08 -5.08
N GLY A 136 14.29 -12.69 -3.86
CA GLY A 136 15.59 -13.06 -3.29
C GLY A 136 16.77 -12.31 -3.91
N MET A 137 16.56 -11.18 -4.59
CA MET A 137 17.68 -10.41 -5.14
C MET A 137 18.55 -9.80 -4.02
N THR A 138 19.82 -9.52 -4.36
CA THR A 138 20.70 -8.75 -3.48
C THR A 138 20.28 -7.30 -3.48
N LEU A 139 20.05 -6.73 -2.30
CA LEU A 139 19.82 -5.31 -2.11
C LEU A 139 21.15 -4.59 -1.91
N ARG A 140 21.32 -3.48 -2.62
CA ARG A 140 22.43 -2.53 -2.50
C ARG A 140 21.89 -1.18 -2.06
N ALA A 141 22.55 -0.57 -1.09
CA ALA A 141 22.21 0.76 -0.64
C ALA A 141 23.46 1.60 -0.38
N HIS A 142 23.25 2.90 -0.25
CA HIS A 142 24.31 3.84 0.08
C HIS A 142 25.00 3.48 1.41
N ASP A 143 24.20 3.18 2.43
CA ASP A 143 24.62 2.80 3.77
C ASP A 143 23.65 1.78 4.39
N ARG A 144 23.98 1.31 5.59
CA ARG A 144 23.20 0.27 6.28
C ARG A 144 21.87 0.80 6.79
N GLU A 145 21.81 2.05 7.22
CA GLU A 145 20.58 2.66 7.74
C GLU A 145 19.54 2.78 6.64
N THR A 146 19.94 3.30 5.47
CA THR A 146 19.09 3.38 4.27
C THR A 146 18.56 2.01 3.87
N ALA A 147 19.40 0.97 3.87
CA ALA A 147 18.98 -0.40 3.57
C ALA A 147 17.94 -0.93 4.58
N LEU A 148 18.18 -0.73 5.88
CA LEU A 148 17.31 -1.22 6.94
C LEU A 148 15.98 -0.47 6.99
N GLU A 149 16.00 0.85 6.81
CA GLU A 149 14.78 1.65 6.71
C GLU A 149 13.94 1.22 5.53
N TYR A 150 14.54 1.07 4.34
CA TYR A 150 13.82 0.58 3.18
C TYR A 150 13.13 -0.77 3.45
N LEU A 151 13.84 -1.72 4.08
CA LEU A 151 13.25 -3.01 4.44
C LEU A 151 12.11 -2.88 5.45
N ALA A 152 12.24 -1.94 6.37
CA ALA A 152 11.26 -1.68 7.41
C ALA A 152 10.04 -0.85 6.94
N THR A 153 10.16 -0.11 5.85
CA THR A 153 9.07 0.76 5.36
C THR A 153 7.82 -0.03 5.04
N LYS A 154 6.71 0.39 5.65
CA LYS A 154 5.35 -0.12 5.45
C LYS A 154 4.36 1.05 5.33
N PRO A 155 3.29 0.92 4.53
CA PRO A 155 2.29 1.98 4.41
C PRO A 155 1.65 2.35 5.76
N GLY A 156 1.45 3.65 5.98
CA GLY A 156 0.81 4.18 7.20
C GLY A 156 1.71 4.29 8.42
N PHE A 157 3.03 4.10 8.26
CA PHE A 157 4.00 4.25 9.33
C PHE A 157 5.19 5.08 8.90
N ASP A 158 5.60 5.99 9.76
CA ASP A 158 6.87 6.69 9.67
C ASP A 158 7.92 5.84 10.36
N VAL A 159 8.97 5.51 9.62
CA VAL A 159 10.00 4.58 10.05
C VAL A 159 11.36 5.26 9.99
N SER A 160 12.14 5.09 11.04
CA SER A 160 13.53 5.57 11.11
C SER A 160 14.41 4.56 11.84
N VAL A 161 15.70 4.53 11.52
CA VAL A 161 16.68 3.74 12.27
C VAL A 161 17.59 4.67 13.06
N GLU A 162 17.67 4.46 14.37
CA GLU A 162 18.54 5.24 15.27
C GLU A 162 19.24 4.30 16.24
N ASP A 163 20.56 4.46 16.40
CA ASP A 163 21.40 3.64 17.28
C ASP A 163 21.22 2.12 17.05
N GLY A 164 21.01 1.72 15.79
CA GLY A 164 20.74 0.31 15.44
C GLY A 164 19.41 -0.22 15.97
N ARG A 165 18.43 0.65 16.24
CA ARG A 165 17.06 0.31 16.63
C ARG A 165 16.06 0.88 15.63
N LEU A 166 14.99 0.13 15.38
CA LEU A 166 13.91 0.55 14.52
C LEU A 166 12.93 1.40 15.32
N TRP A 167 12.67 2.62 14.89
CA TRP A 167 11.54 3.40 15.36
C TRP A 167 10.39 3.32 14.36
N VAL A 168 9.20 3.10 14.90
CA VAL A 168 7.95 3.05 14.15
C VAL A 168 6.96 3.99 14.81
N LEU A 169 6.47 4.96 14.04
CA LEU A 169 5.49 5.95 14.44
C LEU A 169 4.32 5.91 13.46
N ARG A 170 3.15 6.39 13.89
CA ARG A 170 2.09 6.83 12.98
C ARG A 170 2.20 8.33 12.76
N GLU A 171 1.55 8.80 11.70
CA GLU A 171 1.47 10.23 11.41
C GLU A 171 1.00 11.02 12.64
N GLY A 172 1.75 12.06 13.00
CA GLY A 172 1.48 12.90 14.17
C GLY A 172 1.89 12.30 15.53
N GLN A 173 2.45 11.09 15.58
CA GLN A 173 3.03 10.55 16.81
C GLN A 173 4.48 11.00 16.98
N GLU A 174 4.84 11.34 18.22
CA GLU A 174 6.22 11.63 18.60
C GLU A 174 6.86 10.45 19.34
N LYS A 175 8.19 10.42 19.41
CA LYS A 175 8.95 9.41 20.14
C LYS A 175 8.83 9.68 21.65
N PRO A 176 8.14 8.83 22.44
CA PRO A 176 8.05 9.07 23.87
C PRO A 176 9.37 8.71 24.56
N ALA A 177 9.58 9.29 25.75
CA ALA A 177 10.74 8.97 26.59
C ALA A 177 10.77 7.48 27.02
N ARG A 178 9.60 6.84 27.10
CA ARG A 178 9.45 5.42 27.46
C ARG A 178 8.68 4.68 26.37
N PRO A 179 9.35 4.22 25.30
CA PRO A 179 8.71 3.48 24.24
C PRO A 179 8.44 2.02 24.65
N VAL A 180 7.50 1.39 23.95
CA VAL A 180 7.41 -0.07 23.91
C VAL A 180 8.58 -0.60 23.10
N MET A 181 9.25 -1.65 23.60
CA MET A 181 10.39 -2.29 22.94
C MET A 181 10.07 -3.75 22.64
N LEU A 182 10.17 -4.14 21.38
CA LEU A 182 10.04 -5.53 20.94
C LEU A 182 11.39 -5.99 20.37
N ILE A 183 12.03 -6.90 21.10
CA ILE A 183 13.35 -7.43 20.74
C ILE A 183 13.19 -8.38 19.55
N ASN A 184 14.11 -8.32 18.59
CA ASN A 184 14.12 -9.13 17.37
C ASN A 184 12.86 -9.01 16.50
N ALA A 185 12.15 -7.87 16.57
CA ALA A 185 10.90 -7.65 15.85
C ALA A 185 11.04 -6.79 14.58
N GLY A 186 12.17 -6.11 14.40
CA GLY A 186 12.50 -5.37 13.18
C GLY A 186 13.28 -6.21 12.16
N PRO A 187 13.55 -5.65 10.96
CA PRO A 187 14.39 -6.31 9.96
C PRO A 187 15.75 -6.71 10.52
N GLN A 188 16.28 -7.84 10.07
CA GLN A 188 17.59 -8.36 10.50
C GLN A 188 17.71 -8.55 12.03
N GLY A 189 16.59 -8.82 12.72
CA GLY A 189 16.57 -9.02 14.16
C GLY A 189 16.72 -7.74 14.98
N MET A 190 16.49 -6.57 14.39
CA MET A 190 16.57 -5.29 15.09
C MET A 190 15.51 -5.18 16.20
N THR A 191 15.82 -4.43 17.26
CA THR A 191 14.82 -4.07 18.27
C THR A 191 13.87 -3.02 17.67
N LEU A 192 12.57 -3.29 17.72
CA LEU A 192 11.52 -2.35 17.35
C LEU A 192 11.12 -1.51 18.55
N ARG A 193 10.99 -0.20 18.32
CA ARG A 193 10.48 0.80 19.25
C ARG A 193 9.24 1.45 18.67
N ALA A 194 8.21 1.57 19.49
CA ALA A 194 6.98 2.28 19.14
C ALA A 194 6.48 3.07 20.34
N PRO A 195 5.63 4.09 20.13
CA PRO A 195 5.07 4.88 21.22
C PRO A 195 4.24 4.05 22.21
N ASP A 196 3.48 3.10 21.66
CA ASP A 196 2.59 2.23 22.40
C ASP A 196 2.54 0.83 21.77
N ARG A 197 1.85 -0.09 22.45
CA ARG A 197 1.75 -1.49 22.03
C ARG A 197 0.93 -1.64 20.76
N ASP A 198 -0.10 -0.82 20.57
CA ASP A 198 -1.02 -0.95 19.44
C ASP A 198 -0.34 -0.47 18.15
N THR A 199 0.44 0.60 18.17
CA THR A 199 1.29 1.00 17.03
C THR A 199 2.27 -0.11 16.66
N ALA A 200 2.94 -0.73 17.65
CA ALA A 200 3.85 -1.86 17.38
C ALA A 200 3.12 -3.06 16.75
N LEU A 201 1.98 -3.47 17.31
CA LEU A 201 1.20 -4.61 16.81
C LEU A 201 0.65 -4.36 15.41
N ALA A 202 0.11 -3.17 15.17
CA ALA A 202 -0.38 -2.77 13.86
C ALA A 202 0.74 -2.83 12.83
N TYR A 203 1.90 -2.23 13.11
CA TYR A 203 3.05 -2.27 12.21
C TYR A 203 3.51 -3.69 11.89
N LEU A 204 3.63 -4.55 12.91
CA LEU A 204 4.04 -5.93 12.72
C LEU A 204 3.03 -6.72 11.88
N ALA A 205 1.74 -6.44 12.06
CA ALA A 205 0.68 -7.07 11.31
C ALA A 205 0.49 -6.53 9.89
N THR A 206 0.94 -5.31 9.57
CA THR A 206 0.77 -4.75 8.22
C THR A 206 1.51 -5.59 7.18
N LYS A 207 0.75 -6.00 6.15
CA LYS A 207 1.20 -6.71 4.96
C LYS A 207 0.74 -5.95 3.70
N PRO A 208 1.43 -6.07 2.55
CA PRO A 208 0.99 -5.44 1.31
C PRO A 208 -0.46 -5.81 0.95
N GLY A 209 -1.26 -4.79 0.60
CA GLY A 209 -2.68 -4.96 0.26
C GLY A 209 -3.64 -5.06 1.46
N TYR A 210 -3.14 -4.94 2.70
CA TYR A 210 -3.97 -4.91 3.90
C TYR A 210 -3.63 -3.71 4.78
N ARG A 211 -4.65 -3.14 5.41
CA ARG A 211 -4.50 -2.20 6.51
C ARG A 211 -4.63 -2.96 7.83
N ALA A 212 -3.69 -2.75 8.74
CA ALA A 212 -3.75 -3.30 10.09
C ALA A 212 -3.98 -2.19 11.10
N GLU A 213 -5.00 -2.35 11.93
CA GLU A 213 -5.33 -1.44 13.02
C GLU A 213 -5.38 -2.21 14.32
N ALA A 214 -4.54 -1.85 15.30
CA ALA A 214 -4.59 -2.46 16.61
C ALA A 214 -5.38 -1.59 17.60
N GLU A 215 -6.14 -2.25 18.46
CA GLU A 215 -6.95 -1.65 19.52
C GLU A 215 -7.10 -2.69 20.65
N ASP A 216 -6.75 -2.30 21.88
CA ASP A 216 -6.81 -3.15 23.07
C ASP A 216 -6.07 -4.49 22.90
N GLY A 217 -4.92 -4.49 22.22
CA GLY A 217 -4.13 -5.69 21.96
C GLY A 217 -4.76 -6.68 20.96
N ARG A 218 -5.81 -6.26 20.25
CA ARG A 218 -6.41 -6.99 19.13
C ARG A 218 -6.08 -6.28 17.84
N VAL A 219 -5.86 -7.02 16.77
CA VAL A 219 -5.48 -6.43 15.47
C VAL A 219 -6.57 -6.71 14.45
N TRP A 220 -7.19 -5.64 13.96
CA TRP A 220 -8.07 -5.66 12.81
C TRP A 220 -7.25 -5.69 11.53
N ILE A 221 -7.57 -6.64 10.66
CA ILE A 221 -7.04 -6.78 9.32
C ILE A 221 -8.16 -6.43 8.34
N LEU A 222 -7.94 -5.38 7.57
CA LEU A 222 -8.91 -4.80 6.64
C LEU A 222 -8.29 -4.69 5.25
N LYS A 223 -9.11 -4.77 4.21
CA LYS A 223 -8.72 -4.28 2.88
C LYS A 223 -8.63 -2.74 2.90
N PRO A 224 -7.90 -2.10 1.97
CA PRO A 224 -7.69 -0.64 1.99
C PRO A 224 -8.96 0.22 2.06
N ASP A 225 -10.08 -0.23 1.49
CA ASP A 225 -11.35 0.52 1.51
C ASP A 225 -12.41 -0.11 2.43
N GLN A 226 -12.00 -1.08 3.26
CA GLN A 226 -12.92 -1.83 4.11
C GLN A 226 -12.98 -1.21 5.50
N GLU A 227 -14.19 -0.99 5.98
CA GLU A 227 -14.45 -0.49 7.33
C GLU A 227 -14.69 -1.62 8.33
N LYS A 228 -14.46 -1.33 9.60
CA LYS A 228 -14.82 -2.24 10.71
C LYS A 228 -16.34 -2.40 10.72
N THR A 229 -16.80 -3.62 11.00
CA THR A 229 -18.23 -3.90 11.17
C THR A 229 -18.48 -4.63 12.49
N GLY A 230 -19.71 -4.56 12.99
CA GLY A 230 -20.07 -5.27 14.23
C GLY A 230 -19.98 -6.80 14.09
N LYS A 231 -20.29 -7.35 12.91
CA LYS A 231 -20.13 -8.77 12.59
C LYS A 231 -18.71 -9.02 12.11
N HIS A 232 -17.94 -9.77 12.88
CA HIS A 232 -16.54 -10.04 12.55
C HIS A 232 -16.16 -11.47 12.87
N VAL A 233 -15.08 -11.92 12.25
CA VAL A 233 -14.44 -13.19 12.53
C VAL A 233 -13.17 -12.93 13.30
N ALA A 234 -12.85 -13.80 14.26
CA ALA A 234 -11.64 -13.71 15.05
C ALA A 234 -10.78 -14.98 14.91
N ARG A 235 -9.45 -14.80 14.97
CA ARG A 235 -8.45 -15.86 15.08
C ARG A 235 -7.57 -15.55 16.28
N ILE A 236 -7.83 -16.24 17.39
CA ILE A 236 -7.16 -16.00 18.67
C ILE A 236 -5.72 -16.49 18.58
N GLY A 237 -4.76 -15.66 19.00
CA GLY A 237 -3.34 -16.01 19.01
C GLY A 237 -2.65 -16.02 17.64
N ALA A 238 -3.38 -15.74 16.55
CA ALA A 238 -2.85 -15.82 15.19
C ALA A 238 -2.06 -14.57 14.76
N GLY A 239 -2.11 -13.50 15.56
CA GLY A 239 -1.43 -12.23 15.28
C GLY A 239 -0.02 -12.14 15.86
N PRO A 240 0.71 -11.06 15.53
CA PRO A 240 2.03 -10.82 16.09
C PRO A 240 1.96 -10.78 17.62
N GLN A 241 2.97 -11.34 18.28
CA GLN A 241 3.04 -11.41 19.75
C GLN A 241 1.81 -12.11 20.39
N GLY A 242 1.18 -13.05 19.67
CA GLY A 242 0.00 -13.77 20.15
C GLY A 242 -1.28 -12.92 20.18
N ALA A 243 -1.31 -11.78 19.47
CA ALA A 243 -2.50 -10.95 19.38
C ALA A 243 -3.67 -11.69 18.70
N THR A 244 -4.89 -11.32 19.02
CA THR A 244 -6.08 -11.82 18.30
C THR A 244 -6.24 -11.04 17.01
N LEU A 245 -6.30 -11.74 15.87
CA LEU A 245 -6.65 -11.12 14.59
C LEU A 245 -8.17 -11.05 14.45
N ARG A 246 -8.67 -9.94 13.93
CA ARG A 246 -10.07 -9.71 13.57
C ARG A 246 -10.17 -9.31 12.11
N GLY A 247 -11.20 -9.77 11.44
CA GLY A 247 -11.53 -9.35 10.08
C GLY A 247 -13.02 -9.33 9.88
N VAL A 248 -13.48 -8.62 8.86
CA VAL A 248 -14.90 -8.50 8.54
C VAL A 248 -15.50 -9.86 8.12
N ASP A 249 -14.68 -10.72 7.51
CA ASP A 249 -15.07 -12.06 7.06
C ASP A 249 -13.89 -13.04 7.15
N SER A 250 -14.19 -14.35 7.07
CA SER A 250 -13.17 -15.40 7.10
C SER A 250 -12.24 -15.35 5.88
N GLU A 251 -12.78 -15.04 4.69
CA GLU A 251 -12.01 -15.01 3.45
C GLU A 251 -10.84 -14.02 3.52
N THR A 252 -11.08 -12.83 4.09
CA THR A 252 -10.08 -11.78 4.28
C THR A 252 -8.99 -12.21 5.25
N LEU A 253 -9.36 -12.81 6.39
CA LEU A 253 -8.37 -13.32 7.35
C LEU A 253 -7.57 -14.50 6.80
N ASP A 254 -8.23 -15.43 6.12
CA ASP A 254 -7.59 -16.63 5.60
C ASP A 254 -6.60 -16.24 4.48
N ARG A 255 -6.96 -15.29 3.60
CA ARG A 255 -6.02 -14.72 2.61
C ARG A 255 -4.87 -13.96 3.26
N TYR A 256 -5.15 -13.17 4.30
CA TYR A 256 -4.10 -12.46 5.03
C TYR A 256 -3.10 -13.41 5.69
N MET A 257 -3.59 -14.49 6.31
CA MET A 257 -2.75 -15.49 6.95
C MET A 257 -1.97 -16.32 5.93
N ALA A 258 -2.57 -16.64 4.78
CA ALA A 258 -1.91 -17.35 3.69
C ALA A 258 -0.86 -16.51 2.94
N TYR A 259 -0.83 -15.19 3.13
CA TYR A 259 0.15 -14.32 2.49
C TYR A 259 1.58 -14.66 2.93
N GLN A 260 2.37 -15.14 1.96
CA GLN A 260 3.81 -15.34 2.06
C GLN A 260 4.53 -14.15 1.38
N PRO A 261 5.49 -13.49 2.07
CA PRO A 261 6.28 -12.42 1.49
C PRO A 261 7.29 -12.92 0.43
#